data_AF-A0A432WBX0-F1
#
_entry.id   AF-A0A432WBX0-F1
#
_cell.length_a   1.000
_cell.length_b   1.000
_cell.length_c   1.000
_cell.angle_alpha   90.00
_cell.angle_beta   90.00
_cell.angle_gamma   90.00
#
_symmetry.space_group_name_H-M   'P 1'
#
loop_
_entity.id
_entity.type
_entity.pdbx_description
1 polymer ?
#
loop_
_entity_poly.entity_id
_entity_poly.type
_entity_poly.pdbx_seq_one_letter_code
_entity_poly.pdbx_strand_id
1 'polypeptide(L)'
;MARVRLYKHGEALITARLLVDRRERRLLIVATGAFLLLCLIEARLPLPVNLSGTVLEPLLLSGAARTISAGVLVSLVAAYVFYLLIDYFPRSAKEAKSIFVLNSLLAAVLDSYDRCRVFGHETALPHVKRHVLEDDWLEQVIVDIKDRRAKFLPLKLAMQTAHTRLDDFRNALVLAVNLSPEHALQWLVIIDKVRLFAESYGEQPEVPEDKVHLADNESDENPLRLYKGDLRFRFMELVEESQKWLQQNDSKA
;
A
#
# COMPACT_ATOMS: atom_id res chain seq x y z
N MET A 1 -0.96 -24.40 -12.01
CA MET A 1 -2.34 -24.00 -11.63
C MET A 1 -2.46 -22.77 -10.72
N ALA A 2 -1.36 -22.19 -10.19
CA ALA A 2 -1.42 -20.99 -9.32
C ALA A 2 -1.64 -19.64 -10.04
N ARG A 3 -1.35 -19.53 -11.34
CA ARG A 3 -1.51 -18.26 -12.11
C ARG A 3 -2.96 -17.83 -12.32
N VAL A 4 -3.90 -18.77 -12.38
CA VAL A 4 -5.33 -18.45 -12.67
C VAL A 4 -6.04 -17.88 -11.45
N ARG A 5 -5.56 -18.15 -10.23
CA ARG A 5 -6.16 -17.63 -8.99
C ARG A 5 -5.77 -16.17 -8.69
N LEU A 6 -4.57 -15.74 -9.09
CA LEU A 6 -4.11 -14.34 -8.95
C LEU A 6 -4.87 -13.37 -9.87
N TYR A 7 -5.28 -13.81 -11.06
CA TYR A 7 -6.00 -12.96 -12.01
C TYR A 7 -7.43 -12.63 -11.55
N LYS A 8 -8.16 -13.61 -11.00
CA LYS A 8 -9.52 -13.38 -10.48
C LYS A 8 -9.57 -12.46 -9.27
N HIS A 9 -8.52 -12.46 -8.42
CA HIS A 9 -8.44 -11.49 -7.32
C HIS A 9 -8.05 -10.10 -7.82
N GLY A 10 -7.17 -9.98 -8.81
CA GLY A 10 -6.80 -8.69 -9.40
C GLY A 10 -7.98 -7.97 -10.05
N GLU A 11 -8.79 -8.66 -10.85
CA GLU A 11 -9.93 -8.03 -11.54
C GLU A 11 -11.01 -7.55 -10.57
N ALA A 12 -11.36 -8.35 -9.56
CA ALA A 12 -12.34 -7.96 -8.54
C ALA A 12 -11.86 -6.78 -7.67
N LEU A 13 -10.56 -6.72 -7.37
CA LEU A 13 -9.96 -5.58 -6.66
C LEU A 13 -10.00 -4.31 -7.51
N ILE A 14 -9.69 -4.43 -8.79
CA ILE A 14 -9.66 -3.29 -9.72
C ILE A 14 -11.07 -2.73 -9.93
N THR A 15 -12.09 -3.57 -10.13
CA THR A 15 -13.48 -3.11 -10.29
C THR A 15 -14.04 -2.53 -8.99
N ALA A 16 -13.69 -3.09 -7.83
CA ALA A 16 -14.06 -2.53 -6.53
C ALA A 16 -13.43 -1.13 -6.33
N ARG A 17 -12.13 -0.99 -6.64
CA ARG A 17 -11.41 0.30 -6.50
C ARG A 17 -11.96 1.40 -7.42
N LEU A 18 -12.43 1.02 -8.61
CA LEU A 18 -13.07 1.94 -9.57
C LEU A 18 -14.40 2.50 -9.05
N LEU A 19 -15.12 1.72 -8.22
CA LEU A 19 -16.38 2.13 -7.59
C LEU A 19 -16.17 2.92 -6.29
N VAL A 20 -15.06 2.69 -5.58
CA VAL A 20 -14.73 3.38 -4.33
C VAL A 20 -14.21 4.80 -4.58
N ASP A 21 -13.37 5.00 -5.59
CA ASP A 21 -12.85 6.34 -5.89
C ASP A 21 -13.96 7.28 -6.40
N ARG A 22 -14.24 8.34 -5.63
CA ARG A 22 -15.28 9.34 -5.94
C ARG A 22 -15.06 10.05 -7.28
N ARG A 23 -13.81 10.17 -7.74
CA ARG A 23 -13.50 10.80 -9.04
C ARG A 23 -13.80 9.82 -10.17
N GLU A 24 -13.31 8.59 -10.05
CA GLU A 24 -13.53 7.54 -11.05
C GLU A 24 -15.00 7.18 -11.18
N ARG A 25 -15.73 7.10 -10.06
CA ARG A 25 -17.16 6.90 -10.06
C ARG A 25 -17.92 7.99 -10.82
N ARG A 26 -17.51 9.26 -10.68
CA ARG A 26 -18.12 10.37 -11.43
C ARG A 26 -17.85 10.24 -12.93
N LEU A 27 -16.63 9.91 -13.32
CA LEU A 27 -16.28 9.67 -14.73
C LEU A 27 -17.07 8.49 -15.31
N LEU A 28 -17.22 7.41 -14.55
CA LEU A 28 -18.02 6.25 -14.93
C LEU A 28 -19.49 6.60 -15.13
N ILE A 29 -20.09 7.39 -14.23
CA ILE A 29 -21.48 7.85 -14.36
C ILE A 29 -21.65 8.69 -15.63
N VAL A 30 -20.73 9.61 -15.91
CA VAL A 30 -20.80 10.44 -17.12
C VAL A 30 -20.65 9.58 -18.38
N ALA A 31 -19.69 8.66 -18.41
CA ALA A 31 -19.49 7.76 -19.55
C ALA A 31 -20.68 6.83 -19.78
N THR A 32 -21.28 6.30 -18.71
CA THR A 32 -22.48 5.46 -18.76
C THR A 32 -23.68 6.26 -19.25
N GLY A 33 -23.88 7.48 -18.74
CA GLY A 33 -24.94 8.38 -19.20
C GLY A 33 -24.79 8.74 -20.68
N ALA A 34 -23.57 9.01 -21.13
CA ALA A 34 -23.27 9.27 -22.54
C ALA A 34 -23.54 8.04 -23.42
N PHE A 35 -23.18 6.84 -22.95
CA PHE A 35 -23.47 5.60 -23.65
C PHE A 35 -24.98 5.32 -23.75
N LEU A 36 -25.74 5.53 -22.67
CA LEU A 36 -27.20 5.40 -22.70
C LEU A 36 -27.83 6.42 -23.65
N LEU A 37 -27.37 7.67 -23.63
CA LEU A 37 -27.84 8.70 -24.55
C LEU A 37 -27.54 8.34 -26.01
N LEU A 38 -26.36 7.78 -26.28
CA LEU A 38 -25.99 7.28 -27.61
C LEU A 38 -26.95 6.17 -28.06
N CYS A 39 -27.23 5.19 -27.18
CA CYS A 39 -28.20 4.14 -27.46
C CYS A 39 -29.59 4.70 -27.75
N LEU A 40 -30.05 5.73 -27.01
CA LEU A 40 -31.35 6.36 -27.23
C LEU A 40 -31.43 7.06 -28.60
N ILE A 41 -30.38 7.79 -28.97
CA ILE A 41 -30.29 8.49 -30.27
C ILE A 41 -30.29 7.48 -31.42
N GLU A 42 -29.54 6.38 -31.29
CA GLU A 42 -29.47 5.36 -32.34
C GLU A 42 -30.70 4.44 -32.41
N ALA A 43 -31.36 4.16 -31.28
CA ALA A 43 -32.55 3.32 -31.21
C ALA A 43 -33.81 3.92 -31.86
N ARG A 44 -33.76 5.19 -32.28
CA ARG A 44 -34.86 5.89 -32.98
C ARG A 44 -36.19 5.84 -32.22
N LEU A 45 -36.15 6.14 -30.92
CA LEU A 45 -37.38 6.22 -30.14
C LEU A 45 -38.30 7.32 -30.68
N PRO A 46 -39.61 7.06 -30.85
CA PRO A 46 -40.55 8.06 -31.31
C PRO A 46 -40.61 9.22 -30.29
N LEU A 47 -40.62 10.46 -30.80
CA LEU A 47 -40.67 11.67 -29.97
C LEU A 47 -41.90 11.64 -29.06
N PRO A 48 -41.75 11.96 -27.76
CA PRO A 48 -42.90 12.12 -26.88
C PRO A 48 -43.83 13.20 -27.43
N VAL A 49 -45.14 12.93 -27.41
CA VAL A 49 -46.19 13.82 -27.96
C VAL A 49 -46.10 15.25 -27.40
N ASN A 50 -45.53 15.41 -26.19
CA ASN A 50 -45.34 16.69 -25.51
C ASN A 50 -44.27 17.61 -26.15
N LEU A 51 -43.43 17.09 -27.05
CA LEU A 51 -42.39 17.85 -27.77
C LEU A 51 -42.76 18.14 -29.22
N SER A 52 -43.86 17.57 -29.72
CA SER A 52 -44.38 17.82 -31.07
C SER A 52 -44.90 19.26 -31.17
N GLY A 53 -44.42 20.01 -32.16
CA GLY A 53 -44.77 21.41 -32.41
C GLY A 53 -43.84 22.45 -31.76
N THR A 54 -42.76 22.04 -31.08
CA THR A 54 -41.80 22.98 -30.45
C THR A 54 -40.63 23.31 -31.38
N VAL A 55 -39.93 24.44 -31.16
CA VAL A 55 -38.72 24.83 -31.93
C VAL A 55 -37.59 23.80 -31.82
N LEU A 56 -37.64 22.93 -30.81
CA LEU A 56 -36.70 21.84 -30.60
C LEU A 56 -36.95 20.63 -31.53
N GLU A 57 -38.15 20.50 -32.09
CA GLU A 57 -38.52 19.39 -32.98
C GLU A 57 -37.69 19.35 -34.27
N PRO A 58 -37.58 20.43 -35.08
CA PRO A 58 -36.75 20.40 -36.29
C PRO A 58 -35.25 20.29 -35.98
N LEU A 59 -34.81 20.77 -34.80
CA LEU A 59 -33.41 20.65 -34.36
C LEU A 59 -33.07 19.19 -34.02
N LEU A 60 -33.93 18.51 -33.26
CA LEU A 60 -33.76 17.11 -32.83
C LEU A 60 -33.98 16.11 -33.98
N LEU A 61 -34.86 16.43 -34.94
CA LEU A 61 -35.09 15.62 -36.14
C LEU A 61 -34.08 15.90 -37.26
N SER A 62 -33.23 16.93 -37.13
CA SER A 62 -32.22 17.21 -38.16
C SER A 62 -31.18 16.09 -38.20
N GLY A 63 -30.98 15.50 -39.37
CA GLY A 63 -29.97 14.46 -39.57
C GLY A 63 -28.56 14.92 -39.17
N ALA A 64 -28.24 16.21 -39.35
CA ALA A 64 -26.96 16.79 -38.98
C ALA A 64 -26.74 16.82 -37.46
N ALA A 65 -27.71 17.29 -36.66
CA ALA A 65 -27.57 17.32 -35.20
C ALA A 65 -27.43 15.90 -34.63
N ARG A 66 -28.12 14.92 -35.21
CA ARG A 66 -27.96 13.51 -34.87
C ARG A 66 -26.54 13.01 -35.14
N THR A 67 -26.03 13.19 -36.35
CA THR A 67 -24.69 12.69 -36.70
C THR A 67 -23.61 13.33 -35.83
N ILE A 68 -23.74 14.64 -35.56
CA ILE A 68 -22.81 15.35 -34.68
C ILE A 68 -22.89 14.84 -33.24
N SER A 69 -24.09 14.73 -32.67
CA SER A 69 -24.28 14.28 -31.28
C SER A 69 -23.84 12.83 -31.09
N ALA A 70 -24.18 11.92 -32.01
CA ALA A 70 -23.71 10.54 -32.00
C ALA A 70 -22.18 10.48 -32.08
N GLY A 71 -21.56 11.25 -32.99
CA GLY A 71 -20.11 11.33 -33.12
C GLY A 71 -19.42 11.79 -31.83
N VAL A 72 -19.94 12.85 -31.19
CA VAL A 72 -19.42 13.35 -29.91
C VAL A 72 -19.55 12.30 -28.81
N LEU A 73 -20.71 11.64 -28.68
CA LEU A 73 -20.91 10.62 -27.65
C LEU A 73 -20.03 9.37 -27.86
N VAL A 74 -19.90 8.90 -29.11
CA VAL A 74 -18.96 7.82 -29.44
C VAL A 74 -17.54 8.22 -29.08
N SER A 75 -17.11 9.43 -29.42
CA SER A 75 -15.76 9.91 -29.10
C SER A 75 -15.52 10.02 -27.58
N LEU A 76 -16.52 10.43 -26.81
CA LEU A 76 -16.45 10.50 -25.35
C LEU A 76 -16.33 9.12 -24.70
N VAL A 77 -17.17 8.17 -25.13
CA VAL A 77 -17.13 6.78 -24.64
C VAL A 77 -15.80 6.14 -25.01
N ALA A 78 -15.34 6.32 -26.25
CA ALA A 78 -14.05 5.81 -26.70
C ALA A 78 -12.89 6.40 -25.87
N ALA A 79 -12.89 7.73 -25.63
CA ALA A 79 -11.88 8.38 -24.81
C ALA A 79 -11.83 7.81 -23.38
N TYR A 80 -12.99 7.53 -22.78
CA TYR A 80 -13.06 6.90 -21.46
C TYR A 80 -12.51 5.46 -21.47
N VAL A 81 -12.85 4.66 -22.48
CA VAL A 81 -12.29 3.31 -22.62
C VAL A 81 -10.77 3.35 -22.79
N PHE A 82 -10.26 4.27 -23.61
CA PHE A 82 -8.81 4.45 -23.77
C PHE A 82 -8.13 4.90 -22.48
N TYR A 83 -8.74 5.82 -21.73
CA TYR A 83 -8.26 6.21 -20.41
C TYR A 83 -8.12 4.99 -19.47
N LEU A 84 -9.14 4.12 -19.43
CA LEU A 84 -9.11 2.93 -18.59
C LEU A 84 -7.97 1.97 -18.97
N LEU A 85 -7.82 1.69 -20.27
CA LEU A 85 -6.86 0.72 -20.77
C LEU A 85 -5.41 1.21 -20.73
N ILE A 86 -5.17 2.49 -21.04
CA ILE A 86 -3.83 3.05 -21.23
C ILE A 86 -3.29 3.65 -19.93
N ASP A 87 -4.14 4.26 -19.11
CA ASP A 87 -3.70 4.98 -17.91
C ASP A 87 -4.14 4.27 -16.62
N TYR A 88 -5.46 4.10 -16.42
CA TYR A 88 -5.99 3.65 -15.13
C TYR A 88 -5.52 2.24 -14.72
N PHE A 89 -5.71 1.21 -15.58
CA PHE A 89 -5.34 -0.15 -15.22
C PHE A 89 -3.83 -0.33 -15.04
N PRO A 90 -2.96 0.16 -15.95
CA PRO A 90 -1.52 0.07 -15.76
C PRO A 90 -1.05 0.78 -14.48
N ARG A 91 -1.62 1.96 -14.20
CA ARG A 91 -1.31 2.73 -12.99
C ARG A 91 -1.71 1.99 -11.72
N SER A 92 -2.96 1.51 -11.62
CA SER A 92 -3.44 0.78 -10.45
C SER A 92 -2.63 -0.50 -10.20
N ALA A 93 -2.28 -1.22 -11.27
CA ALA A 93 -1.41 -2.39 -11.16
C ALA A 93 0.02 -2.04 -10.69
N LYS A 94 0.56 -0.90 -11.12
CA LYS A 94 1.86 -0.39 -10.67
C LYS A 94 1.81 0.00 -9.20
N GLU A 95 0.79 0.72 -8.76
CA GLU A 95 0.59 1.12 -7.36
C GLU A 95 0.53 -0.10 -6.44
N ALA A 96 -0.28 -1.12 -6.78
CA ALA A 96 -0.38 -2.35 -6.00
C ALA A 96 0.96 -3.09 -5.86
N LYS A 97 1.75 -3.14 -6.94
CA LYS A 97 3.10 -3.72 -6.92
C LYS A 97 4.07 -2.88 -6.08
N SER A 98 4.00 -1.56 -6.15
CA SER A 98 4.80 -0.67 -5.30
C SER A 98 4.52 -0.91 -3.82
N ILE A 99 3.23 -0.92 -3.43
CA ILE A 99 2.81 -1.20 -2.05
C ILE A 99 3.29 -2.58 -1.60
N PHE A 100 3.17 -3.60 -2.46
CA PHE A 100 3.67 -4.94 -2.16
C PHE A 100 5.17 -4.94 -1.82
N VAL A 101 6.00 -4.22 -2.59
CA VAL A 101 7.44 -4.15 -2.34
C VAL A 101 7.73 -3.42 -1.03
N LEU A 102 7.11 -2.26 -0.81
CA LEU A 102 7.27 -1.46 0.41
C LEU A 102 6.87 -2.25 1.66
N ASN A 103 5.71 -2.93 1.62
CA ASN A 103 5.24 -3.78 2.70
C ASN A 103 6.18 -4.98 2.93
N SER A 104 6.78 -5.52 1.87
CA SER A 104 7.75 -6.64 2.03
C SER A 104 9.02 -6.21 2.74
N LEU A 105 9.47 -4.96 2.56
CA LEU A 105 10.62 -4.41 3.28
C LEU A 105 10.32 -4.26 4.77
N LEU A 106 9.17 -3.66 5.11
CA LEU A 106 8.71 -3.56 6.50
C LEU A 106 8.61 -4.94 7.14
N ALA A 107 7.94 -5.87 6.46
CA ALA A 107 7.78 -7.23 6.93
C ALA A 107 9.12 -7.96 7.12
N ALA A 108 10.18 -7.63 6.36
CA ALA A 108 11.47 -8.32 6.49
C ALA A 108 12.11 -8.05 7.86
N VAL A 109 12.00 -6.81 8.35
CA VAL A 109 12.50 -6.42 9.67
C VAL A 109 11.62 -7.02 10.78
N LEU A 110 10.29 -6.92 10.63
CA LEU A 110 9.34 -7.42 11.61
C LEU A 110 9.31 -8.97 11.72
N ASP A 111 9.39 -9.69 10.60
CA ASP A 111 9.47 -11.18 10.57
C ASP A 111 10.77 -11.68 11.21
N SER A 112 11.85 -10.90 11.12
CA SER A 112 13.12 -11.23 11.77
C SER A 112 13.03 -11.16 13.29
N TYR A 113 12.23 -10.22 13.82
CA TYR A 113 11.86 -10.17 15.23
C TYR A 113 10.95 -11.37 15.60
N ASP A 114 9.81 -11.50 14.92
CA ASP A 114 8.78 -12.50 15.21
C ASP A 114 9.33 -13.93 15.30
N ARG A 115 10.13 -14.31 14.29
CA ARG A 115 10.59 -15.68 14.13
C ARG A 115 11.99 -15.92 14.65
N CYS A 116 12.64 -14.89 15.21
CA CYS A 116 14.01 -14.96 15.72
C CYS A 116 14.97 -15.61 14.68
N ARG A 117 14.87 -15.18 13.42
CA ARG A 117 15.58 -15.82 12.30
C ARG A 117 17.03 -15.37 12.27
N VAL A 118 17.93 -16.29 12.64
CA VAL A 118 19.35 -16.18 12.31
C VAL A 118 19.45 -16.13 10.79
N PHE A 119 20.04 -15.06 10.24
CA PHE A 119 20.08 -14.74 8.80
C PHE A 119 18.74 -14.34 8.17
N GLY A 120 17.79 -13.79 8.96
CA GLY A 120 16.53 -13.25 8.43
C GLY A 120 16.73 -12.28 7.25
N HIS A 121 17.79 -11.48 7.30
CA HIS A 121 18.19 -10.54 6.25
C HIS A 121 18.49 -11.16 4.88
N GLU A 122 18.86 -12.45 4.81
CA GLU A 122 19.12 -13.16 3.56
C GLU A 122 17.83 -13.64 2.87
N THR A 123 16.70 -13.61 3.59
CA THR A 123 15.41 -14.04 3.02
C THR A 123 15.01 -13.11 1.87
N ALA A 124 14.78 -13.68 0.69
CA ALA A 124 14.29 -12.91 -0.44
C ALA A 124 12.91 -12.30 -0.12
N LEU A 125 12.72 -11.02 -0.46
CA LEU A 125 11.50 -10.25 -0.16
C LEU A 125 10.18 -10.96 -0.53
N PRO A 126 10.07 -11.68 -1.68
CA PRO A 126 8.84 -12.39 -2.02
C PRO A 126 8.47 -13.54 -1.06
N HIS A 127 9.41 -14.02 -0.25
CA HIS A 127 9.23 -15.13 0.69
C HIS A 127 9.10 -14.70 2.15
N VAL A 128 9.15 -13.39 2.41
CA VAL A 128 8.92 -12.82 3.73
C VAL A 128 7.44 -12.99 4.09
N LYS A 129 7.15 -13.48 5.30
CA LYS A 129 5.78 -13.61 5.77
C LYS A 129 5.24 -12.25 6.17
N ARG A 130 4.02 -11.94 5.75
CA ARG A 130 3.37 -10.64 6.01
C ARG A 130 2.33 -10.67 7.12
N HIS A 131 2.17 -11.78 7.84
CA HIS A 131 1.28 -11.82 9.02
C HIS A 131 1.71 -10.80 10.08
N VAL A 132 3.00 -10.46 10.12
CA VAL A 132 3.57 -9.39 10.96
C VAL A 132 3.13 -7.97 10.58
N LEU A 133 2.32 -7.82 9.53
CA LEU A 133 1.69 -6.55 9.14
C LEU A 133 0.19 -6.53 9.47
N GLU A 134 -0.33 -7.55 10.16
CA GLU A 134 -1.71 -7.54 10.63
C GLU A 134 -1.82 -6.63 11.87
N ASP A 135 -2.88 -5.83 11.95
CA ASP A 135 -3.08 -4.85 13.04
C ASP A 135 -3.00 -5.53 14.42
N ASP A 136 -3.66 -6.68 14.59
CA ASP A 136 -3.64 -7.46 15.84
C ASP A 136 -2.20 -7.82 16.27
N TRP A 137 -1.33 -8.18 15.32
CA TRP A 137 0.05 -8.52 15.61
C TRP A 137 0.85 -7.28 16.01
N LEU A 138 0.69 -6.17 15.27
CA LEU A 138 1.39 -4.91 15.54
C LEU A 138 1.03 -4.36 16.92
N GLU A 139 -0.26 -4.36 17.26
CA GLU A 139 -0.76 -3.93 18.57
C GLU A 139 -0.19 -4.80 19.68
N GLN A 140 -0.21 -6.13 19.51
CA GLN A 140 0.34 -7.06 20.49
C GLN A 140 1.84 -6.83 20.72
N VAL A 141 2.62 -6.60 19.66
CA VAL A 141 4.06 -6.34 19.78
C VAL A 141 4.35 -5.02 20.49
N ILE A 142 3.57 -3.96 20.21
CA ILE A 142 3.69 -2.69 20.95
C ILE A 142 3.44 -2.91 22.44
N VAL A 143 2.40 -3.67 22.80
CA VAL A 143 2.08 -4.00 24.20
C VAL A 143 3.23 -4.81 24.84
N ASP A 144 3.72 -5.85 24.17
CA ASP A 144 4.81 -6.68 24.68
C ASP A 144 6.10 -5.88 24.89
N ILE A 145 6.39 -4.92 24.03
CA ILE A 145 7.52 -4.00 24.18
C ILE A 145 7.31 -3.08 25.38
N LYS A 146 6.14 -2.45 25.52
CA LYS A 146 5.82 -1.55 26.64
C LYS A 146 5.89 -2.26 28.00
N ASP A 147 5.45 -3.52 28.03
CA ASP A 147 5.51 -4.39 29.22
C ASP A 147 6.89 -4.99 29.48
N ARG A 148 7.92 -4.59 28.71
CA ARG A 148 9.29 -5.11 28.81
C ARG A 148 9.42 -6.62 28.58
N ARG A 149 8.48 -7.23 27.84
CA ARG A 149 8.48 -8.66 27.50
C ARG A 149 9.31 -8.98 26.25
N ALA A 150 9.75 -7.97 25.50
CA ALA A 150 10.62 -8.12 24.34
C ALA A 150 12.00 -8.71 24.75
N LYS A 151 12.38 -9.82 24.10
CA LYS A 151 13.66 -10.51 24.34
C LYS A 151 14.78 -9.88 23.55
N PHE A 152 16.00 -9.97 24.07
CA PHE A 152 17.20 -9.38 23.46
C PHE A 152 17.50 -9.96 22.06
N LEU A 153 17.49 -11.28 21.92
CA LEU A 153 17.91 -11.93 20.66
C LEU A 153 16.99 -11.58 19.47
N PRO A 154 15.65 -11.62 19.58
CA PRO A 154 14.75 -11.09 18.54
C PRO A 154 15.03 -9.65 18.12
N LEU A 155 15.23 -8.75 19.10
CA LEU A 155 15.54 -7.34 18.84
C LEU A 155 16.87 -7.20 18.08
N LYS A 156 17.89 -7.96 18.48
CA LYS A 156 19.19 -7.99 17.82
C LYS A 156 19.06 -8.44 16.36
N LEU A 157 18.33 -9.52 16.08
CA LEU A 157 18.18 -10.04 14.72
C LEU A 157 17.38 -9.10 13.81
N ALA A 158 16.35 -8.44 14.36
CA ALA A 158 15.62 -7.41 13.65
C ALA A 158 16.52 -6.20 13.33
N MET A 159 17.34 -5.76 14.28
CA MET A 159 18.30 -4.67 14.08
C MET A 159 19.35 -4.99 13.02
N GLN A 160 19.89 -6.22 13.02
CA GLN A 160 20.80 -6.68 11.96
C GLN A 160 20.12 -6.68 10.59
N THR A 161 18.84 -7.03 10.54
CA THR A 161 18.06 -7.00 9.30
C THR A 161 17.79 -5.56 8.83
N ALA A 162 17.47 -4.66 9.75
CA ALA A 162 17.35 -3.23 9.45
C ALA A 162 18.67 -2.66 8.90
N HIS A 163 19.80 -3.00 9.52
CA HIS A 163 21.13 -2.56 9.09
C HIS A 163 21.47 -3.02 7.66
N THR A 164 21.36 -4.32 7.40
CA THR A 164 21.69 -4.91 6.10
C THR A 164 20.74 -4.49 4.98
N ARG A 165 19.49 -4.12 5.30
CA ARG A 165 18.46 -3.72 4.34
C ARG A 165 18.26 -2.20 4.24
N LEU A 166 19.01 -1.39 4.98
CA LEU A 166 18.80 0.06 5.07
C LEU A 166 18.80 0.74 3.68
N ASP A 167 19.70 0.31 2.79
CA ASP A 167 19.75 0.86 1.44
C ASP A 167 18.57 0.43 0.57
N ASP A 168 17.99 -0.75 0.80
CA ASP A 168 16.76 -1.17 0.11
C ASP A 168 15.60 -0.22 0.49
N PHE A 169 15.49 0.17 1.76
CA PHE A 169 14.49 1.14 2.22
C PHE A 169 14.67 2.52 1.57
N ARG A 170 15.91 3.02 1.50
CA ARG A 170 16.24 4.30 0.86
C ARG A 170 15.94 4.28 -0.63
N ASN A 171 16.36 3.23 -1.32
CA ASN A 171 16.15 3.09 -2.76
C ASN A 171 14.67 2.88 -3.11
N ALA A 172 13.88 2.31 -2.19
CA ALA A 172 12.44 2.16 -2.37
C ALA A 172 11.63 3.47 -2.21
N LEU A 173 12.23 4.58 -1.76
CA LEU A 173 11.54 5.88 -1.64
C LEU A 173 10.87 6.31 -2.94
N VAL A 174 11.49 6.03 -4.09
CA VAL A 174 10.89 6.33 -5.40
C VAL A 174 9.56 5.63 -5.60
N LEU A 175 9.35 4.45 -5.02
CA LEU A 175 8.08 3.73 -5.09
C LEU A 175 7.00 4.45 -4.28
N ALA A 176 7.34 4.95 -3.08
CA ALA A 176 6.43 5.71 -2.25
C ALA A 176 6.06 7.07 -2.87
N VAL A 177 7.04 7.78 -3.47
CA VAL A 177 6.80 9.03 -4.24
C VAL A 177 5.82 8.82 -5.38
N ASN A 178 5.87 7.66 -6.05
CA ASN A 178 4.94 7.31 -7.12
C ASN A 178 3.51 7.00 -6.64
N LEU A 179 3.29 6.82 -5.33
CA LEU A 179 1.95 6.63 -4.75
C LEU A 179 1.27 7.97 -4.47
N SER A 180 1.86 8.78 -3.58
CA SER A 180 1.47 10.17 -3.32
C SER A 180 2.50 10.90 -2.43
N PRO A 181 2.46 12.24 -2.35
CA PRO A 181 3.34 13.00 -1.45
C PRO A 181 3.24 12.57 0.02
N GLU A 182 2.03 12.21 0.48
CA GLU A 182 1.81 11.73 1.85
C GLU A 182 2.48 10.38 2.09
N HIS A 183 2.51 9.48 1.08
CA HIS A 183 3.23 8.20 1.19
C HIS A 183 4.73 8.44 1.21
N ALA A 184 5.24 9.38 0.42
CA ALA A 184 6.65 9.75 0.43
C ALA A 184 7.09 10.26 1.81
N LEU A 185 6.29 11.14 2.43
CA LEU A 185 6.57 11.65 3.76
C LEU A 185 6.57 10.53 4.82
N GLN A 186 5.55 9.68 4.83
CA GLN A 186 5.48 8.56 5.77
C GLN A 186 6.64 7.58 5.57
N TRP A 187 7.02 7.31 4.32
CA TRP A 187 8.15 6.45 4.02
C TRP A 187 9.50 7.05 4.45
N LEU A 188 9.68 8.37 4.36
CA LEU A 188 10.85 9.05 4.91
C LEU A 188 10.93 8.90 6.44
N VAL A 189 9.81 8.97 7.14
CA VAL A 189 9.75 8.70 8.58
C VAL A 189 10.16 7.25 8.87
N ILE A 190 9.63 6.28 8.12
CA ILE A 190 10.05 4.87 8.23
C ILE A 190 11.55 4.70 7.98
N ILE A 191 12.10 5.31 6.93
CA ILE A 191 13.54 5.27 6.64
C ILE A 191 14.34 5.80 7.84
N ASP A 192 13.90 6.90 8.45
CA ASP A 192 14.55 7.45 9.64
C ASP A 192 14.50 6.48 10.83
N LYS A 193 13.35 5.85 11.10
CA LYS A 193 13.23 4.86 12.18
C LYS A 193 14.07 3.61 11.92
N VAL A 194 14.09 3.10 10.69
CA VAL A 194 14.95 1.98 10.29
C VAL A 194 16.43 2.36 10.43
N ARG A 195 16.82 3.57 10.02
CA ARG A 195 18.18 4.09 10.17
C ARG A 195 18.58 4.16 11.65
N LEU A 196 17.77 4.79 12.49
CA LEU A 196 18.05 4.88 13.93
C LEU A 196 18.17 3.48 14.54
N PHE A 197 17.31 2.55 14.19
CA PHE A 197 17.42 1.18 14.67
C PHE A 197 18.70 0.47 14.18
N ALA A 198 19.07 0.68 12.92
CA ALA A 198 20.29 0.15 12.32
C ALA A 198 21.58 0.75 12.87
N GLU A 199 21.58 2.00 13.34
CA GLU A 199 22.74 2.66 13.95
C GLU A 199 23.22 1.94 15.21
N SER A 200 22.35 1.18 15.90
CA SER A 200 22.75 0.33 17.04
C SER A 200 23.59 -0.89 16.64
N TYR A 201 23.78 -1.15 15.34
CA TYR A 201 24.60 -2.26 14.87
C TYR A 201 26.08 -2.00 15.15
N GLY A 202 26.75 -2.96 15.78
CA GLY A 202 28.16 -2.84 16.16
C GLY A 202 28.40 -2.09 17.48
N GLU A 203 27.36 -1.50 18.07
CA GLU A 203 27.43 -0.82 19.37
C GLU A 203 27.14 -1.75 20.56
N GLN A 204 27.02 -3.07 20.33
CA GLN A 204 26.77 -4.03 21.40
C GLN A 204 27.97 -4.04 22.37
N PRO A 205 27.76 -3.82 23.69
CA PRO A 205 28.84 -3.89 24.64
C PRO A 205 29.36 -5.32 24.79
N GLU A 206 30.64 -5.46 25.13
CA GLU A 206 31.25 -6.75 25.44
C GLU A 206 30.59 -7.35 26.68
N VAL A 207 30.19 -8.62 26.57
CA VAL A 207 29.52 -9.35 27.65
C VAL A 207 30.46 -10.44 28.15
N PRO A 208 30.88 -10.39 29.43
CA PRO A 208 31.64 -11.48 30.04
C PRO A 208 30.87 -12.81 29.96
N GLU A 209 31.57 -13.92 29.74
CA GLU A 209 30.96 -15.25 29.54
C GLU A 209 30.03 -15.65 30.70
N ASP A 210 30.43 -15.32 31.94
CA ASP A 210 29.67 -15.57 33.16
C ASP A 210 28.36 -14.76 33.23
N LYS A 211 28.21 -13.68 32.44
CA LYS A 211 27.04 -12.79 32.43
C LYS A 211 26.14 -12.94 31.22
N VAL A 212 26.47 -13.81 30.26
CA VAL A 212 25.65 -14.04 29.05
C VAL A 212 24.22 -14.45 29.39
N HIS A 213 24.05 -15.25 30.45
CA HIS A 213 22.74 -15.71 30.92
C HIS A 213 21.83 -14.57 31.41
N LEU A 214 22.39 -13.38 31.69
CA LEU A 214 21.64 -12.20 32.12
C LEU A 214 21.04 -11.40 30.96
N ALA A 215 21.24 -11.80 29.69
CA ALA A 215 20.86 -11.00 28.52
C ALA A 215 19.40 -10.50 28.54
N ASP A 216 18.48 -11.29 29.10
CA ASP A 216 17.07 -10.91 29.24
C ASP A 216 16.67 -10.37 30.61
N ASN A 217 17.59 -10.37 31.59
CA ASN A 217 17.36 -9.86 32.94
C ASN A 217 17.42 -8.32 32.97
N GLU A 218 16.52 -7.66 33.70
CA GLU A 218 16.46 -6.20 33.85
C GLU A 218 17.34 -5.67 35.02
N SER A 219 18.11 -6.55 35.67
CA SER A 219 19.07 -6.21 36.74
C SER A 219 20.13 -5.20 36.26
N ASP A 220 20.59 -4.33 37.17
CA ASP A 220 21.75 -3.45 36.96
C ASP A 220 23.03 -4.22 36.62
N GLU A 221 23.11 -5.50 36.99
CA GLU A 221 24.25 -6.38 36.69
C GLU A 221 24.32 -6.83 35.23
N ASN A 222 23.21 -6.69 34.47
CA ASN A 222 23.17 -7.05 33.06
C ASN A 222 23.87 -5.98 32.21
N PRO A 223 25.04 -6.27 31.61
CA PRO A 223 25.76 -5.30 30.78
C PRO A 223 24.98 -4.90 29.51
N LEU A 224 24.00 -5.71 29.09
CA LEU A 224 23.16 -5.42 27.92
C LEU A 224 21.92 -4.59 28.26
N ARG A 225 21.66 -4.26 29.53
CA ARG A 225 20.37 -3.65 29.92
C ARG A 225 20.05 -2.37 29.17
N LEU A 226 21.00 -1.42 29.14
CA LEU A 226 20.81 -0.14 28.46
C LEU A 226 20.67 -0.33 26.95
N TYR A 227 21.56 -1.12 26.35
CA TYR A 227 21.54 -1.43 24.93
C TYR A 227 20.23 -2.13 24.50
N LYS A 228 19.74 -3.09 25.28
CA LYS A 228 18.44 -3.74 25.08
C LYS A 228 17.30 -2.72 25.19
N GLY A 229 17.39 -1.79 26.15
CA GLY A 229 16.43 -0.69 26.30
C GLY A 229 16.34 0.19 25.07
N ASP A 230 17.48 0.56 24.49
CA ASP A 230 17.56 1.37 23.27
C ASP A 230 17.01 0.62 22.06
N LEU A 231 17.40 -0.65 21.87
CA LEU A 231 16.85 -1.48 20.80
C LEU A 231 15.34 -1.62 20.91
N ARG A 232 14.83 -1.82 22.13
CA ARG A 232 13.39 -1.93 22.40
C ARG A 232 12.66 -0.65 22.03
N PHE A 233 13.19 0.50 22.44
CA PHE A 233 12.61 1.81 22.13
C PHE A 233 12.58 2.06 20.62
N ARG A 234 13.72 1.89 19.93
CA ARG A 234 13.83 2.12 18.48
C ARG A 234 12.97 1.15 17.67
N PHE A 235 12.88 -0.11 18.09
CA PHE A 235 12.01 -1.10 17.45
C PHE A 235 10.53 -0.78 17.64
N MET A 236 10.12 -0.31 18.82
CA MET A 236 8.74 0.13 19.07
C MET A 236 8.33 1.28 18.13
N GLU A 237 9.17 2.30 18.00
CA GLU A 237 8.90 3.42 17.08
C GLU A 237 8.74 2.92 15.64
N LEU A 238 9.56 1.97 15.21
CA LEU A 238 9.42 1.36 13.88
C LEU A 238 8.09 0.62 13.71
N VAL A 239 7.64 -0.13 14.73
CA VAL A 239 6.35 -0.85 14.71
C VAL A 239 5.18 0.15 14.64
N GLU A 240 5.22 1.22 15.44
CA GLU A 240 4.19 2.28 15.43
C GLU A 240 4.10 2.98 14.06
N GLU A 241 5.24 3.31 13.43
CA GLU A 241 5.26 3.92 12.09
C GLU A 241 4.86 2.94 10.98
N SER A 242 5.10 1.64 11.17
CA SER A 242 4.60 0.58 10.28
C SER A 242 3.08 0.49 10.33
N GLN A 243 2.48 0.59 11.52
CA GLN A 243 1.03 0.59 11.70
C GLN A 243 0.39 1.80 11.00
N LYS A 244 0.93 3.01 11.20
CA LYS A 244 0.45 4.23 10.52
C LYS A 244 0.51 4.11 9.00
N TRP A 245 1.58 3.51 8.48
CA TRP A 245 1.73 3.25 7.05
C TRP A 245 0.62 2.33 6.49
N LEU A 246 0.26 1.27 7.23
CA LEU A 246 -0.80 0.35 6.80
C LEU A 246 -2.18 1.00 6.83
N GLN A 247 -2.50 1.72 7.90
CA GLN A 247 -3.75 2.49 8.01
C GLN A 247 -3.91 3.52 6.88
N GLN A 248 -2.81 4.16 6.47
CA GLN A 248 -2.81 5.08 5.34
C GLN A 248 -3.13 4.38 4.00
N ASN A 249 -2.67 3.14 3.82
CA ASN A 249 -2.95 2.35 2.62
C ASN A 249 -4.39 1.82 2.60
N ASP A 250 -4.94 1.45 3.76
CA ASP A 250 -6.31 0.94 3.89
C ASP A 250 -7.36 2.05 3.76
N SER A 251 -7.05 3.28 4.20
CA SER A 251 -7.93 4.44 4.02
C SER A 251 -8.14 4.86 2.54
N LYS A 252 -7.35 4.31 1.61
CA LYS A 252 -7.46 4.50 0.16
C LYS A 252 -8.05 3.29 -0.59
N ALA A 253 -8.38 2.19 0.10
CA ALA A 253 -9.00 1.00 -0.48
C ALA A 253 -10.54 1.08 -0.42
#